data_AF-A0A0E0JHI8-F1
#
_entry.id   AF-A0A0E0JHI8-F1
#
_cell.length_a   1.000
_cell.length_b   1.000
_cell.length_c   1.000
_cell.angle_alpha   90.00
_cell.angle_beta   90.00
_cell.angle_gamma   90.00
#
_symmetry.space_group_name_H-M   'P 1'
#
loop_
_entity.id
_entity.type
_entity.pdbx_description
1 polymer ?
#
loop_
_entity_poly.entity_id
_entity_poly.type
_entity_poly.pdbx_seq_one_letter_code
_entity_poly.pdbx_strand_id
1 'polypeptide(L)'
;MTFWKITNFSYLLMLQSLYKLDDTNRMKEIYKEWESDYENYNPRLTNMMTRAHLRKSMTKEAELLWEKVMERGGDFNSETCELFREHYLGKGDTTSALKWAENMTKLSKKQGKQDQETCKFLKCFEEDKVVEGVAATAATA
;
A
#
# COMPACT_ATOMS: atom_id res chain seq x y z
N MET A 1 4.77 -18.70 -26.13
CA MET A 1 5.57 -17.47 -25.92
C MET A 1 5.17 -16.91 -24.56
N THR A 2 6.08 -16.83 -23.61
CA THR A 2 5.83 -16.12 -22.35
C THR A 2 5.95 -14.62 -22.64
N PHE A 3 4.82 -13.91 -22.66
CA PHE A 3 4.84 -12.45 -22.60
C PHE A 3 5.40 -12.06 -21.23
N TRP A 4 6.43 -11.22 -21.21
CA TRP A 4 6.97 -10.69 -19.95
C TRP A 4 5.90 -9.82 -19.32
N LYS A 5 5.42 -10.20 -18.14
CA LYS A 5 4.42 -9.43 -17.41
C LYS A 5 5.05 -8.12 -16.92
N ILE A 6 4.38 -7.00 -17.21
CA ILE A 6 4.85 -5.68 -16.77
C ILE A 6 4.75 -5.63 -15.25
N THR A 7 5.86 -5.29 -14.59
CA THR A 7 5.93 -5.26 -13.12
C THR A 7 5.29 -3.99 -12.55
N ASN A 8 4.86 -4.04 -11.28
CA ASN A 8 4.43 -2.85 -10.53
C ASN A 8 5.46 -1.71 -10.58
N PHE A 9 6.75 -2.05 -10.60
CA PHE A 9 7.83 -1.06 -10.68
C PHE A 9 7.88 -0.38 -12.05
N SER A 10 7.73 -1.15 -13.12
CA SER A 10 7.65 -0.62 -14.49
C SER A 10 6.45 0.33 -14.66
N TYR A 11 5.27 -0.06 -14.16
CA TYR A 11 4.10 0.84 -14.14
C TYR A 11 4.35 2.11 -13.33
N LEU A 12 5.04 2.00 -12.18
CA LEU A 12 5.32 3.15 -11.33
C LEU A 12 6.22 4.16 -12.05
N LEU A 13 7.26 3.69 -12.75
CA LEU A 13 8.15 4.55 -13.54
C LEU A 13 7.39 5.23 -14.69
N MET A 14 6.50 4.50 -15.37
CA MET A 14 5.67 5.08 -16.44
C MET A 14 4.76 6.18 -15.89
N LEU A 15 4.04 5.93 -14.79
CA LEU A 15 3.18 6.93 -14.15
C LEU A 15 3.97 8.14 -13.65
N GLN A 16 5.15 7.94 -13.06
CA GLN A 16 6.04 9.04 -12.63
C GLN A 16 6.50 9.90 -13.80
N SER A 17 6.85 9.28 -14.93
CA SER A 17 7.28 9.98 -16.14
C SER A 17 6.15 10.82 -16.72
N LEU A 18 4.95 10.24 -16.85
CA LEU A 18 3.77 10.94 -17.36
C LEU A 18 3.29 12.05 -16.42
N TYR A 19 3.40 11.87 -15.10
CA TYR A 19 3.10 12.92 -14.12
C TYR A 19 4.01 14.14 -14.30
N LYS A 20 5.31 13.93 -14.57
CA LYS A 20 6.25 15.02 -14.86
C LYS A 20 5.91 15.75 -16.17
N LEU A 21 5.37 15.04 -17.15
CA LEU A 21 4.90 15.59 -18.42
C LEU A 21 3.49 16.22 -18.34
N ASP A 22 2.83 16.16 -17.17
CA ASP A 22 1.43 16.58 -16.93
C ASP A 22 0.40 15.85 -17.82
N ASP A 23 0.75 14.69 -18.36
CA ASP A 23 -0.13 13.86 -19.20
C ASP A 23 -1.01 12.94 -18.35
N THR A 24 -1.96 13.56 -17.65
CA THR A 24 -2.91 12.83 -16.79
C THR A 24 -3.83 11.90 -17.58
N ASN A 25 -4.07 12.17 -18.87
CA ASN A 25 -4.90 11.30 -19.69
C ASN A 25 -4.21 9.97 -19.94
N ARG A 26 -2.94 10.01 -20.36
CA ARG A 26 -2.15 8.79 -20.53
C ARG A 26 -1.90 8.08 -19.20
N MET A 27 -1.75 8.81 -18.09
CA MET A 27 -1.68 8.19 -16.75
C MET A 27 -2.91 7.34 -16.44
N LYS A 28 -4.12 7.82 -16.76
CA LYS A 28 -5.37 7.06 -16.53
C LYS A 28 -5.41 5.77 -17.35
N GLU A 29 -4.94 5.82 -18.60
CA GLU A 29 -4.88 4.64 -19.47
C GLU A 29 -3.93 3.58 -18.89
N ILE A 30 -2.70 3.98 -18.54
CA ILE A 30 -1.70 3.09 -17.93
C ILE A 30 -2.18 2.54 -16.59
N TYR A 31 -2.81 3.37 -15.76
CA TYR A 31 -3.36 2.92 -14.48
C TYR A 31 -4.47 1.89 -14.67
N LYS A 32 -5.38 2.09 -15.64
CA LYS A 32 -6.46 1.14 -15.93
C LYS A 32 -5.91 -0.19 -16.47
N GLU A 33 -4.87 -0.15 -17.30
CA GLU A 33 -4.17 -1.35 -17.76
C GLU A 33 -3.61 -2.14 -16.56
N TRP A 34 -2.87 -1.47 -15.68
CA TRP A 34 -2.36 -2.08 -14.45
C TRP A 34 -3.48 -2.63 -13.55
N GLU A 35 -4.55 -1.86 -13.37
CA GLU A 35 -5.70 -2.22 -12.53
C GLU A 35 -6.41 -3.51 -13.00
N SER A 36 -6.27 -3.86 -14.28
CA SER A 36 -6.92 -5.03 -14.89
C SER A 36 -6.18 -6.36 -14.68
N ASP A 37 -4.89 -6.34 -14.36
CA ASP A 37 -4.03 -7.54 -14.35
C ASP A 37 -3.05 -7.60 -13.16
N TYR A 38 -3.15 -6.69 -12.18
CA TYR A 38 -2.27 -6.78 -11.01
C TYR A 38 -2.54 -8.06 -10.19
N GLU A 39 -1.47 -8.77 -9.85
CA GLU A 39 -1.53 -9.90 -8.91
C GLU A 39 -1.47 -9.41 -7.46
N ASN A 40 -0.61 -8.41 -7.22
CA ASN A 40 -0.38 -7.84 -5.90
C ASN A 40 -0.56 -6.32 -5.99
N TYR A 41 -1.56 -5.82 -5.26
CA TYR A 41 -1.84 -4.39 -5.18
C TYR A 41 -0.63 -3.63 -4.60
N ASN A 42 -0.26 -2.52 -5.23
CA ASN A 42 0.80 -1.64 -4.75
C ASN A 42 0.26 -0.20 -4.60
N PRO A 43 0.11 0.32 -3.37
CA PRO A 43 -0.50 1.62 -3.12
C PRO A 43 0.26 2.80 -3.75
N ARG A 44 1.55 2.63 -4.09
CA ARG A 44 2.35 3.69 -4.72
C ARG A 44 1.82 4.07 -6.10
N LEU A 45 1.23 3.12 -6.83
CA LEU A 45 0.65 3.37 -8.15
C LEU A 45 -0.60 4.25 -8.04
N THR A 46 -1.48 3.94 -7.08
CA THR A 46 -2.65 4.75 -6.74
C THR A 46 -2.26 6.12 -6.19
N ASN A 47 -1.19 6.20 -5.38
CA ASN A 47 -0.65 7.48 -4.89
C ASN A 47 -0.19 8.38 -6.04
N MET A 48 0.35 7.83 -7.14
CA MET A 48 0.69 8.62 -8.32
C MET A 48 -0.54 9.24 -8.99
N MET A 49 -1.62 8.48 -9.12
CA MET A 49 -2.89 9.00 -9.63
C MET A 49 -3.50 10.04 -8.69
N THR A 50 -3.41 9.79 -7.38
CA THR A 50 -3.85 10.72 -6.32
C THR A 50 -3.14 12.06 -6.47
N ARG A 51 -1.81 12.08 -6.59
CA ARG A 51 -1.03 13.31 -6.84
C ARG A 51 -1.51 14.07 -8.07
N ALA A 52 -1.72 13.37 -9.19
CA ALA A 52 -2.19 13.98 -10.43
C ALA A 52 -3.56 14.64 -10.27
N HIS A 53 -4.48 13.97 -9.57
CA HIS A 53 -5.81 14.52 -9.29
C HIS A 53 -5.77 15.72 -8.35
N LEU A 54 -5.06 15.62 -7.23
CA LEU A 54 -4.95 16.69 -6.23
C LEU A 54 -4.30 17.95 -6.82
N ARG A 55 -3.22 17.80 -7.60
CA ARG A 55 -2.56 18.92 -8.31
C ARG A 55 -3.52 19.70 -9.22
N LYS A 56 -4.53 19.02 -9.78
CA LYS A 56 -5.56 19.61 -10.66
C LYS A 56 -6.85 19.96 -9.91
N SER A 57 -6.80 20.04 -8.58
CA SER A 57 -7.96 20.29 -7.72
C SER A 57 -9.13 19.29 -7.87
N MET A 58 -8.88 18.13 -8.47
CA MET A 58 -9.83 17.01 -8.64
C MET A 58 -9.88 16.16 -7.36
N THR A 59 -10.23 16.79 -6.24
CA THR A 59 -10.17 16.15 -4.90
C THR A 59 -11.17 15.01 -4.78
N LYS A 60 -12.38 15.17 -5.33
CA LYS A 60 -13.43 14.14 -5.29
C LYS A 60 -13.01 12.89 -6.06
N GLU A 61 -12.38 13.07 -7.22
CA GLU A 61 -11.86 11.98 -8.05
C GLU A 61 -10.74 11.22 -7.34
N ALA A 62 -9.89 11.93 -6.60
CA ALA A 62 -8.86 11.31 -5.77
C ALA A 62 -9.48 10.48 -4.63
N GLU A 63 -10.52 10.97 -3.95
CA GLU A 63 -11.20 10.22 -2.89
C GLU A 63 -11.95 8.99 -3.44
N LEU A 64 -12.70 9.16 -4.54
CA LEU A 64 -13.39 8.07 -5.23
C LEU A 64 -12.43 6.97 -5.71
N LEU A 65 -11.20 7.35 -6.08
CA LEU A 65 -10.17 6.37 -6.44
C LEU A 65 -9.83 5.46 -5.26
N TRP A 66 -9.70 6.02 -4.05
CA TRP A 66 -9.39 5.24 -2.85
C TRP A 66 -10.59 4.46 -2.33
N GLU A 67 -11.81 4.97 -2.48
CA GLU A 67 -13.03 4.20 -2.20
C GLU A 67 -13.07 2.91 -3.02
N LYS A 68 -12.85 3.00 -4.34
CA LYS A 68 -12.78 1.83 -5.23
C LYS A 68 -11.67 0.85 -4.87
N VAL A 69 -10.51 1.36 -4.47
CA VAL A 69 -9.39 0.52 -4.02
C VAL A 69 -9.77 -0.26 -2.77
N MET A 70 -10.38 0.41 -1.79
CA MET A 70 -10.81 -0.22 -0.54
C MET A 70 -11.91 -1.26 -0.76
N GLU A 71 -12.86 -1.00 -1.67
CA GLU A 71 -13.89 -1.97 -2.09
C GLU A 71 -13.29 -3.27 -2.64
N ARG A 72 -12.09 -3.20 -3.24
CA ARG A 72 -11.36 -4.37 -3.77
C ARG A 72 -10.38 -4.99 -2.78
N GLY A 73 -10.42 -4.58 -1.51
CA GLY A 73 -9.55 -5.10 -0.45
C GLY A 73 -8.15 -4.48 -0.44
N GLY A 74 -7.89 -3.47 -1.26
CA GLY A 74 -6.69 -2.64 -1.13
C GLY A 74 -6.77 -1.72 0.09
N ASP A 75 -5.63 -1.18 0.52
CA ASP A 75 -5.57 -0.26 1.65
C ASP A 75 -4.65 0.92 1.32
N PHE A 76 -4.93 2.07 1.92
CA PHE A 76 -4.08 3.24 1.81
C PHE A 76 -2.89 3.15 2.75
N ASN A 77 -1.82 3.88 2.46
CA ASN A 77 -0.62 3.93 3.29
C ASN A 77 -0.41 5.32 3.90
N SER A 78 0.65 5.49 4.68
CA SER A 78 0.99 6.78 5.31
C SER A 78 1.12 7.91 4.29
N GLU A 79 1.77 7.63 3.15
CA GLU A 79 1.95 8.57 2.04
C GLU A 79 0.59 9.02 1.47
N THR A 80 -0.39 8.11 1.34
CA THR A 80 -1.75 8.50 0.95
C THR A 80 -2.35 9.51 1.93
N CYS A 81 -2.25 9.24 3.24
CA CYS A 81 -2.79 10.14 4.25
C CYS A 81 -2.11 11.51 4.24
N GLU A 82 -0.79 11.54 4.04
CA GLU A 82 -0.02 12.79 3.91
C GLU A 82 -0.47 13.61 2.70
N LEU A 83 -0.62 12.98 1.53
CA LEU A 83 -1.07 13.65 0.30
C LEU A 83 -2.40 14.38 0.49
N PHE A 84 -3.40 13.71 1.07
CA PHE A 84 -4.70 14.35 1.31
C PHE A 84 -4.62 15.40 2.41
N ARG A 85 -3.90 15.13 3.50
CA ARG A 85 -3.75 16.08 4.61
C ARG A 85 -3.13 17.39 4.11
N GLU A 86 -2.01 17.32 3.40
CA GLU A 86 -1.32 18.50 2.85
C GLU A 86 -2.21 19.27 1.88
N HIS A 87 -2.92 18.55 1.01
CA HIS A 87 -3.84 19.16 0.06
C HIS A 87 -4.99 19.92 0.74
N TYR A 88 -5.61 19.32 1.76
CA TYR A 88 -6.69 19.98 2.51
C TYR A 88 -6.19 21.15 3.35
N LEU A 89 -5.01 21.05 3.97
CA LEU A 89 -4.37 22.17 4.65
C LEU A 89 -4.09 23.33 3.68
N GLY A 90 -3.60 23.04 2.47
CA GLY A 90 -3.38 24.04 1.43
C GLY A 90 -4.66 24.74 0.97
N LYS A 91 -5.82 24.09 1.11
CA LYS A 91 -7.15 24.67 0.87
C LYS A 91 -7.76 25.37 2.10
N GLY A 92 -7.12 25.32 3.26
CA GLY A 92 -7.66 25.83 4.52
C GLY A 92 -8.75 24.96 5.15
N ASP A 93 -8.99 23.76 4.64
CA ASP A 93 -9.97 22.81 5.19
C ASP A 93 -9.33 21.94 6.28
N THR A 94 -9.30 22.50 7.49
CA THR A 94 -8.69 21.84 8.65
C THR A 94 -9.46 20.61 9.12
N THR A 95 -10.77 20.56 8.90
CA THR A 95 -11.63 19.42 9.28
C THR A 95 -11.28 18.19 8.45
N SER A 96 -11.19 18.34 7.12
CA SER A 96 -10.81 17.22 6.24
C SER A 96 -9.35 16.81 6.44
N ALA A 97 -8.45 17.77 6.67
CA ALA A 97 -7.07 17.47 7.01
C ALA A 97 -6.94 16.66 8.31
N LEU A 98 -7.71 17.00 9.34
CA LEU A 98 -7.75 16.25 10.60
C LEU A 98 -8.30 14.84 10.42
N LYS A 99 -9.36 14.67 9.61
CA LYS A 99 -9.90 13.34 9.26
C LYS A 99 -8.81 12.42 8.66
N TRP A 100 -8.03 12.94 7.71
CA TRP A 100 -6.92 12.20 7.12
C TRP A 100 -5.76 11.97 8.10
N ALA A 101 -5.54 12.90 9.04
CA ALA A 101 -4.60 12.72 10.14
C ALA A 101 -4.98 11.55 11.06
N GLU A 102 -6.25 11.46 11.43
CA GLU A 102 -6.77 10.37 12.25
C GLU A 102 -6.63 9.02 11.56
N ASN A 103 -6.88 8.95 10.25
CA ASN A 103 -6.67 7.73 9.46
C ASN A 103 -5.23 7.24 9.54
N MET A 104 -4.24 8.15 9.50
CA MET A 104 -2.83 7.81 9.68
C MET A 104 -2.54 7.16 11.05
N THR A 105 -3.21 7.61 12.12
CA THR A 105 -3.06 6.99 13.45
C THR A 105 -3.70 5.61 13.55
N LYS A 106 -4.74 5.32 12.74
CA LYS A 106 -5.37 4.01 12.67
C LYS A 106 -4.44 3.00 11.96
N LEU A 107 -3.72 3.45 10.94
CA LEU A 107 -2.70 2.63 10.26
C LEU A 107 -1.60 2.17 11.22
N SER A 108 -1.04 3.08 12.03
CA SER A 108 0.03 2.72 12.98
C SER A 108 -0.43 1.72 14.04
N LYS A 109 -1.67 1.83 14.51
CA LYS A 109 -2.29 0.84 15.42
C LYS A 109 -2.47 -0.52 14.76
N LYS A 110 -2.83 -0.57 13.47
CA LYS A 110 -2.95 -1.82 12.70
C LYS A 110 -1.59 -2.49 12.55
N GLN A 111 -0.55 -1.71 12.21
CA GLN A 111 0.82 -2.22 12.08
C GLN A 111 1.35 -2.76 13.41
N GLY A 112 1.20 -2.03 14.51
CA GLY A 112 1.65 -2.50 15.83
C GLY A 112 0.96 -3.80 16.29
N LYS A 113 -0.32 -4.00 15.92
CA LYS A 113 -1.02 -5.28 16.16
C LYS A 113 -0.48 -6.41 15.30
N GLN A 114 -0.23 -6.15 14.01
CA GLN A 114 0.33 -7.15 13.10
C GLN A 114 1.73 -7.58 13.54
N ASP A 115 2.56 -6.63 13.98
CA ASP A 115 3.90 -6.92 14.50
C ASP A 115 3.83 -7.75 15.79
N GLN A 116 2.86 -7.47 16.67
CA GLN A 116 2.61 -8.26 17.88
C GLN A 116 2.19 -9.71 17.57
N GLU A 117 1.25 -9.91 16.63
CA GLU A 117 0.81 -11.25 16.22
C GLU A 117 1.91 -12.01 15.47
N THR A 118 2.72 -11.32 14.65
CA THR A 118 3.89 -11.91 13.99
C THR A 118 4.91 -12.38 15.02
N CYS A 119 5.18 -11.58 16.06
CA CYS A 119 6.06 -11.96 17.16
C CYS A 119 5.53 -13.18 17.94
N LYS A 120 4.22 -13.26 18.18
CA LYS A 120 3.60 -14.43 18.83
C LYS A 120 3.72 -15.68 17.96
N PHE A 121 3.40 -15.55 16.67
CA PHE A 121 3.51 -16.64 15.71
C PHE A 121 4.94 -17.17 15.63
N LEU A 122 5.95 -16.29 15.52
CA LEU A 122 7.36 -16.69 15.51
C LEU A 122 7.77 -17.44 16.79
N LYS A 123 7.29 -17.03 17.96
CA LYS A 123 7.55 -17.75 19.22
C LYS A 123 6.97 -19.17 19.23
N CYS A 124 5.79 -19.39 18.64
CA CYS A 124 5.23 -20.74 18.51
C CYS A 124 6.13 -21.67 17.67
N PHE A 125 6.82 -21.15 16.64
CA PHE A 125 7.76 -21.95 15.84
C PHE A 125 9.08 -22.24 16.55
N GLU A 126 9.49 -21.41 17.50
CA GLU A 126 10.69 -21.63 18.31
C GLU A 126 10.46 -22.70 19.38
N GLU A 127 9.26 -22.77 19.96
CA GLU A 127 8.87 -23.78 20.96
C GLU A 127 8.73 -25.19 20.34
N ASP A 128 8.32 -25.30 19.08
CA ASP A 128 8.19 -26.59 18.37
C ASP A 128 9.53 -27.20 17.92
N LYS A 129 10.63 -26.43 17.90
CA LYS A 129 11.97 -26.94 17.53
C LYS A 129 12.76 -27.57 18.68
N VAL A 130 12.25 -27.55 19.92
CA VAL A 130 12.98 -28.07 21.10
C VAL A 130 12.69 -29.55 21.40
N VAL A 131 11.78 -30.22 20.67
CA VAL A 131 11.35 -31.60 21.01
C VAL A 131 11.84 -32.72 20.08
N GLU A 132 12.55 -32.44 18.97
CA GLU A 132 13.21 -33.50 18.18
C GLU A 132 14.74 -33.41 18.28
N GLY A 133 15.26 -33.83 19.43
CA GLY A 133 16.70 -33.88 19.67
C GLY A 133 17.12 -34.66 20.91
N VAL A 134 16.34 -35.66 21.35
CA VAL A 134 16.81 -36.65 22.34
C VAL A 134 16.44 -38.05 21.88
N ALA A 135 17.37 -38.71 21.19
CA ALA A 135 17.51 -40.16 21.23
C ALA A 135 18.91 -40.57 20.76
N ALA A 136 19.44 -41.61 21.42
CA ALA A 136 20.72 -42.32 21.22
C ALA A 136 21.96 -41.66 21.86
N THR A 137 22.69 -42.26 22.80
CA THR A 137 22.70 -43.62 23.38
C THR A 137 23.58 -43.58 24.62
N ALA A 138 23.16 -44.19 25.74
CA ALA A 138 24.03 -44.58 26.85
C ALA A 138 23.87 -46.08 27.10
N ALA A 139 24.99 -46.73 27.47
CA ALA A 139 25.20 -48.15 27.80
C ALA A 139 25.33 -49.08 26.57
N THR A 140 26.32 -49.96 26.40
CA THR A 140 27.22 -50.69 27.32
C THR A 140 28.46 -51.21 26.57
N ALA A 141 29.65 -51.11 27.17
CA ALA A 141 30.68 -52.16 27.28
C ALA A 141 31.86 -51.62 28.11
#